data_AF-F8F9W0-F1
#
_entry.id   AF-F8F9W0-F1
#
_cell.length_a   1.000
_cell.length_b   1.000
_cell.length_c   1.000
_cell.angle_alpha   90.00
_cell.angle_beta   90.00
_cell.angle_gamma   90.00
#
_symmetry.space_group_name_H-M   'P 1'
#
loop_
_entity.id
_entity.type
_entity.pdbx_description
1 polymer ?
#
loop_
_entity_poly.entity_id
_entity_poly.type
_entity_poly.pdbx_seq_one_letter_code
_entity_poly.pdbx_strand_id
1 'polypeptide(L)' 'MDQVEFPQRPYFDTALPKHVGSQVILCTNDKNLHGRLRQVSGSTAVIDSCGREIRVCLSSINAVSLSRQLPLRDGR' A
#
# COMPACT_ATOMS: atom_id res chain seq x y z
N MET A 1 -18.18 -9.68 -15.23
CA MET A 1 -17.19 -8.93 -14.42
C MET A 1 -16.09 -9.91 -14.13
N ASP A 2 -15.04 -9.87 -14.94
CA ASP A 2 -13.89 -10.77 -14.81
C ASP A 2 -12.99 -10.26 -13.69
N GLN A 3 -13.09 -10.92 -12.53
CA GLN A 3 -12.22 -10.68 -11.40
C GLN A 3 -10.88 -11.34 -11.73
N VAL A 4 -9.88 -10.54 -12.09
CA VAL A 4 -8.54 -11.04 -12.37
C VAL A 4 -7.90 -11.44 -11.04
N GLU A 5 -7.87 -12.74 -10.76
CA GLU A 5 -7.18 -13.33 -9.62
C GLU A 5 -5.67 -13.29 -9.91
N PHE A 6 -5.00 -12.23 -9.46
CA PHE A 6 -3.55 -12.16 -9.54
C PHE A 6 -2.96 -13.11 -8.49
N PRO A 7 -1.97 -13.97 -8.82
CA PRO A 7 -1.25 -14.73 -7.80
C PRO A 7 -0.58 -13.73 -6.83
N GLN A 8 -1.18 -13.59 -5.65
CA GLN A 8 -1.05 -12.49 -4.70
C GLN A 8 0.30 -12.38 -3.96
N ARG A 9 1.39 -13.03 -4.39
CA ARG A 9 2.63 -13.06 -3.61
C ARG A 9 3.85 -12.39 -4.25
N PRO A 10 4.25 -12.68 -5.49
CA PRO A 10 5.46 -12.06 -6.06
C PRO A 10 5.30 -10.55 -6.34
N TYR A 11 4.06 -10.06 -6.50
CA TYR A 11 3.83 -8.65 -6.78
C TYR A 11 4.10 -7.74 -5.57
N PHE A 12 3.66 -8.11 -4.36
CA PHE A 12 3.88 -7.27 -3.19
C PHE A 12 5.34 -7.24 -2.75
N ASP A 13 6.07 -8.34 -2.87
CA ASP A 13 7.50 -8.40 -2.54
C ASP A 13 8.37 -7.54 -3.47
N THR A 14 7.98 -7.40 -4.74
CA THR A 14 8.82 -6.71 -5.76
C THR A 14 8.33 -5.31 -6.11
N ALA A 15 7.03 -5.04 -6.06
CA ALA A 15 6.46 -3.75 -6.42
C ALA A 15 6.32 -2.81 -5.21
N LEU A 16 5.93 -3.33 -4.03
CA LEU A 16 5.68 -2.49 -2.86
C LEU A 16 6.94 -1.73 -2.38
N PRO A 17 8.14 -2.32 -2.33
CA PRO A 17 9.35 -1.59 -1.93
C PRO A 17 9.66 -0.38 -2.83
N LYS A 18 9.26 -0.42 -4.12
CA LYS A 18 9.45 0.70 -5.07
C LYS A 18 8.58 1.91 -4.75
N HIS A 19 7.58 1.74 -3.88
CA HIS A 19 6.65 2.79 -3.48
C HIS A 19 6.95 3.33 -2.07
N VAL A 20 8.09 2.96 -1.47
CA VAL A 20 8.55 3.56 -0.21
C VAL A 20 8.67 5.07 -0.38
N GLY A 21 8.08 5.81 0.56
CA GLY A 21 7.94 7.26 0.53
C GLY A 21 6.64 7.76 -0.11
N SER A 22 5.81 6.90 -0.71
CA SER A 22 4.51 7.27 -1.30
C SER A 22 3.35 7.10 -0.31
N GLN A 23 2.27 7.85 -0.53
CA GLN A 23 1.00 7.61 0.16
C GLN A 23 0.33 6.36 -0.43
N VAL A 24 0.00 5.41 0.44
CA VAL A 24 -0.59 4.11 0.10
C VAL A 24 -1.85 3.86 0.91
N ILE A 25 -2.72 3.05 0.32
CA ILE A 25 -3.88 2.46 0.98
C ILE A 25 -3.68 0.95 0.92
N LEU A 26 -3.42 0.33 2.07
CA LEU A 26 -3.28 -1.12 2.20
C LEU A 26 -4.63 -1.70 2.60
N CYS A 27 -5.24 -2.47 1.71
CA CYS A 27 -6.49 -3.17 2.00
C CYS A 27 -6.16 -4.53 2.62
N THR A 28 -6.51 -4.71 3.89
CA THR A 28 -6.39 -6.00 4.59
C THR A 28 -7.76 -6.65 4.74
N ASN A 29 -7.81 -7.91 5.20
CA ASN A 29 -9.10 -8.60 5.45
C ASN A 29 -9.99 -7.88 6.46
N ASP A 30 -9.40 -7.17 7.42
CA ASP A 30 -10.11 -6.54 8.52
C ASP A 30 -10.47 -5.08 8.23
N LYS A 31 -9.54 -4.35 7.58
CA LYS A 31 -9.63 -2.90 7.40
C LYS A 31 -8.73 -2.38 6.29
N ASN A 32 -9.01 -1.16 5.85
CA ASN A 32 -8.14 -0.39 4.98
C ASN A 32 -7.26 0.54 5.81
N LEU A 33 -5.95 0.48 5.56
CA LEU A 33 -4.95 1.27 6.25
C LEU A 33 -4.40 2.33 5.31
N HIS A 34 -4.59 3.59 5.69
CA HIS A 34 -4.14 4.74 4.91
C HIS A 34 -2.89 5.31 5.56
N GLY A 35 -1.82 5.49 4.79
CA GLY A 35 -0.61 6.06 5.32
C GLY A 35 0.52 6.13 4.32
N ARG A 36 1.63 6.75 4.74
CA ARG A 36 2.84 6.82 3.93
C ARG A 36 3.64 5.55 4.12
N LEU A 37 3.96 4.84 3.04
CA LEU A 37 4.85 3.69 3.13
C LEU A 37 6.25 4.15 3.54
N ARG A 38 6.74 3.69 4.69
CA ARG A 38 8.04 4.08 5.24
C ARG A 38 9.13 3.08 4.92
N GLN A 39 8.80 1.79 5.01
CA GLN A 39 9.75 0.71 4.80
C GLN A 39 9.01 -0.57 4.42
N VAL A 40 9.66 -1.42 3.63
CA VAL A 40 9.26 -2.81 3.42
C VAL A 40 10.47 -3.66 3.73
N SER A 41 10.31 -4.64 4.62
CA SER A 41 11.39 -5.51 5.06
C SER A 41 10.89 -6.95 5.12
N GLY A 42 11.37 -7.77 4.18
CA GLY A 42 10.87 -9.13 3.99
C GLY A 42 9.35 -9.15 3.86
N SER A 43 8.68 -9.89 4.74
CA SER A 43 7.22 -10.07 4.74
C SER A 43 6.44 -8.99 5.48
N THR A 44 7.06 -7.88 5.89
CA THR A 44 6.41 -6.80 6.66
C THR A 44 6.55 -5.45 5.96
N ALA A 45 5.44 -4.73 5.84
CA ALA A 45 5.40 -3.32 5.43
C ALA A 45 5.19 -2.43 6.67
N VAL A 46 5.87 -1.30 6.72
CA VAL A 46 5.70 -0.26 7.73
C VAL A 46 5.11 0.96 7.04
N ILE A 47 3.94 1.40 7.51
CA ILE A 47 3.32 2.65 7.07
C ILE A 47 3.26 3.64 8.23
N ASP A 48 3.42 4.92 7.95
CA ASP A 48 3.11 6.00 8.87
C ASP A 48 1.68 6.48 8.61
N SER A 49 0.81 6.34 9.60
CA SER A 49 -0.59 6.77 9.54
C SER A 49 -0.84 7.78 10.66
N CYS A 50 -1.06 9.04 10.30
CA CYS A 50 -1.26 10.14 11.25
C CYS A 50 -0.14 10.25 12.33
N GLY A 51 1.12 10.04 11.94
CA GLY A 51 2.26 10.08 12.86
C GLY A 51 2.40 8.85 13.76
N ARG A 52 1.67 7.77 13.48
CA ARG A 52 1.83 6.47 14.12
C ARG A 52 2.35 5.45 13.11
N GLU A 53 3.41 4.76 13.48
CA GLU A 53 3.95 3.66 12.69
C GLU A 53 3.09 2.40 12.87
N ILE A 54 2.57 1.89 11.76
CA ILE A 54 1.77 0.66 11.71
C ILE A 54 2.55 -0.37 10.91
N ARG A 55 2.78 -1.54 11.51
CA ARG A 55 3.41 -2.68 10.87
C ARG A 55 2.33 -3.62 10.36
N VAL A 56 2.42 -4.00 9.09
CA VAL A 56 1.43 -4.82 8.41
C VAL A 56 2.14 -5.98 7.72
N CYS A 57 1.69 -7.20 8.00
CA CYS A 57 2.18 -8.38 7.29
C CYS A 57 1.68 -8.37 5.84
N LEU A 58 2.59 -8.56 4.88
CA LEU A 58 2.25 -8.61 3.45
C LEU A 58 1.23 -9.71 3.15
N SER A 59 1.27 -10.82 3.89
CA SER A 59 0.32 -11.93 3.77
C SER A 59 -1.13 -11.56 4.14
N SER A 60 -1.32 -10.47 4.89
CA SER A 60 -2.65 -9.98 5.28
C SER A 60 -3.20 -8.92 4.32
N ILE A 61 -2.40 -8.51 3.33
CA ILE A 61 -2.76 -7.47 2.36
C ILE A 61 -3.38 -8.14 1.14
N ASN A 62 -4.65 -7.81 0.88
CA ASN A 62 -5.39 -8.31 -0.27
C ASN A 62 -5.16 -7.42 -1.50
N ALA A 63 -5.01 -6.11 -1.28
CA ALA A 63 -4.78 -5.13 -2.33
C ALA A 63 -3.99 -3.93 -1.81
N VAL A 64 -3.27 -3.27 -2.71
CA VAL A 64 -2.59 -1.99 -2.45
C VAL A 64 -3.03 -0.99 -3.48
N SER A 65 -3.47 0.18 -3.01
CA SER A 65 -3.75 1.32 -3.86
C SER A 65 -2.74 2.42 -3.58
N LEU A 66 -2.10 2.93 -4.63
CA LEU A 66 -1.28 4.13 -4.51
C LEU A 66 -2.21 5.32 -4.50
N SER A 67 -2.20 6.07 -3.40
CA SER A 67 -2.83 7.38 -3.38
C SER A 67 -1.94 8.30 -4.20
N ARG A 68 -2.09 8.24 -5.54
CA ARG A 68 -1.66 9.33 -6.40
C ARG A 68 -2.39 10.55 -5.86
N GLN A 69 -1.66 11.47 -5.25
CA GLN A 69 -2.13 12.85 -5.24
C GLN A 69 -2.47 13.13 -6.70
N LEU A 70 -3.75 13.19 -7.02
CA LEU A 70 -4.19 13.82 -8.25
C LEU A 70 -3.38 15.12 -8.31
N PRO A 71 -2.67 15.41 -9.41
CA PRO A 71 -2.15 16.76 -9.57
C PRO A 71 -3.37 17.64 -9.33
N LEU A 72 -3.30 18.48 -8.30
CA LEU A 72 -4.25 19.57 -8.12
C LEU A 72 -4.20 20.27 -9.48
N ARG A 73 -5.21 20.03 -10.33
CA ARG A 73 -5.37 20.81 -11.54
C ARG A 73 -5.63 22.19 -10.99
N ASP A 74 -4.57 22.99 -10.96
CA ASP A 74 -4.63 24.42 -10.74
C ASP A 74 -5.67 24.90 -11.77
N GLY A 75 -6.87 25.18 -11.27
CA GLY A 75 -7.96 25.68 -12.07
C GLY A 75 -7.56 27.06 -12.53
N ARG A 76 -7.09 27.16 -13.77
CA ARG A 76 -6.87 28.42 -14.46
C ARG A 76 -7.82 28.53 -15.64
#